data_AF-A0A936QN52-F1
#
_entry.id   AF-A0A936QN52-F1
#
_cell.length_a   1.000
_cell.length_b   1.000
_cell.length_c   1.000
_cell.angle_alpha   90.00
_cell.angle_beta   90.00
_cell.angle_gamma   90.00
#
_symmetry.space_group_name_H-M   'P 1'
#
loop_
_entity.id
_entity.type
_entity.pdbx_description
1 polymer ?
#
loop_
_entity_poly.entity_id
_entity_poly.type
_entity_poly.pdbx_seq_one_letter_code
_entity_poly.pdbx_strand_id
1 'polypeptide(L)'
;MDIAYYRNGGMDSILVVESSLEDSSKIVLLKTSISTFISSAFATYVGNISTIPDRRGYQAYIASAGGYNNLMIVNLRKYSETDWDIEYYRSTNGSSGWVNGYVDYRTNYSKRADIIGFRSAPGFYSCAYSENTLSFVPVTYCSAVNNVWGGIVLQMNHINTNPFTAQPRPGIKYGPEGESCFALWTEYSGSTNVWASSGCSGTPLTYKYLNFNGFLQGSYNPVNNMMVSDTLRLYLRNSVSPYEIIDSSIARVGNGGNGNFEFDNTDNFVDYYIQVKHRNSIEIWSSNTIQFTTQYNSYQFSSAASQAYGDNMIQVDETPVRFAFFSGDVNQDGTIDASDLSDTDNDAFNSVSGYVSTDVTGDDFVDAADVSIVDNNAFNSVSAVTP
;
A
#
# COMPACT_ATOMS: atom_id res chain seq x y z
N MET A 1 -9.36 -17.81 -15.01
CA MET A 1 -7.99 -17.81 -15.56
C MET A 1 -7.06 -17.42 -14.43
N ASP A 2 -5.87 -18.00 -14.38
CA ASP A 2 -4.81 -17.61 -13.46
C ASP A 2 -3.45 -17.60 -14.18
N ILE A 3 -2.48 -16.83 -13.67
CA ILE A 3 -1.20 -16.57 -14.36
C ILE A 3 -0.03 -16.79 -13.40
N ALA A 4 0.99 -17.50 -13.86
CA ALA A 4 2.27 -17.63 -13.14
C ALA A 4 3.46 -17.30 -14.04
N TYR A 5 4.48 -16.68 -13.44
CA TYR A 5 5.78 -16.51 -14.05
C TYR A 5 6.70 -17.69 -13.70
N TYR A 6 7.27 -18.32 -14.72
CA TYR A 6 8.16 -19.46 -14.59
C TYR A 6 9.57 -19.09 -15.03
N ARG A 7 10.53 -19.16 -14.09
CA ARG A 7 11.95 -18.88 -14.35
C ARG A 7 12.70 -20.18 -14.60
N ASN A 8 13.37 -20.27 -15.74
CA ASN A 8 14.09 -21.48 -16.17
C ASN A 8 15.43 -21.13 -16.83
N GLY A 9 16.29 -20.45 -16.08
CA GLY A 9 17.70 -20.24 -16.46
C GLY A 9 17.88 -19.60 -17.85
N GLY A 10 17.03 -18.65 -18.23
CA GLY A 10 17.09 -17.96 -19.54
C GLY A 10 16.07 -18.41 -20.58
N MET A 11 15.26 -19.43 -20.28
CA MET A 11 14.05 -19.79 -21.04
C MET A 11 12.79 -19.55 -20.20
N ASP A 12 12.63 -18.30 -19.76
CA ASP A 12 11.54 -17.92 -18.87
C ASP A 12 10.20 -17.99 -19.61
N SER A 13 9.12 -18.20 -18.89
CA SER A 13 7.80 -18.37 -19.49
C SER A 13 6.72 -17.68 -18.68
N ILE A 14 5.73 -17.17 -19.38
CA ILE A 14 4.44 -16.84 -18.78
C ILE A 14 3.54 -18.06 -18.98
N LEU A 15 2.95 -18.50 -17.89
CA LEU A 15 2.03 -19.62 -17.82
C LEU A 15 0.65 -19.08 -17.51
N VAL A 16 -0.34 -19.55 -18.25
CA VAL A 16 -1.73 -19.15 -18.06
C VAL A 16 -2.58 -20.40 -17.95
N VAL A 17 -3.24 -20.57 -16.82
CA VAL A 17 -4.22 -21.64 -16.62
C VAL A 17 -5.61 -21.13 -16.93
N GLU A 18 -6.25 -21.83 -17.85
CA GLU A 18 -7.65 -21.68 -18.17
C GLU A 18 -8.44 -22.86 -17.62
N SER A 19 -9.59 -22.52 -17.04
CA SER A 19 -10.46 -23.42 -16.29
C SER A 19 -11.86 -22.85 -16.34
N SER A 20 -12.88 -23.71 -16.29
CA SER A 20 -14.29 -23.30 -16.36
C SER A 20 -14.66 -22.59 -17.67
N LEU A 21 -14.08 -23.02 -18.79
CA LEU A 21 -14.51 -22.61 -20.13
C LEU A 21 -15.95 -23.10 -20.38
N GLU A 22 -16.71 -22.35 -21.18
CA GLU A 22 -18.18 -22.47 -21.36
C GLU A 22 -18.67 -23.92 -21.59
N ASP A 23 -17.82 -24.76 -22.21
CA ASP A 23 -18.08 -26.18 -22.52
C ASP A 23 -17.08 -27.19 -21.94
N SER A 24 -16.09 -26.76 -21.15
CA SER A 24 -14.95 -27.63 -20.78
C SER A 24 -14.81 -27.82 -19.28
N SER A 25 -14.97 -29.07 -18.84
CA SER A 25 -14.59 -29.50 -17.50
C SER A 25 -13.08 -29.70 -17.34
N LYS A 26 -12.27 -29.17 -18.27
CA LYS A 26 -10.82 -29.35 -18.35
C LYS A 26 -10.05 -28.18 -17.77
N ILE A 27 -8.83 -28.48 -17.36
CA ILE A 27 -7.78 -27.52 -17.04
C ILE A 27 -6.83 -27.52 -18.23
N VAL A 28 -6.66 -26.34 -18.84
CA VAL A 28 -5.76 -26.12 -19.97
C VAL A 28 -4.66 -25.18 -19.51
N LEU A 29 -3.42 -25.53 -19.78
CA LEU A 29 -2.28 -24.66 -19.57
C LEU A 29 -1.81 -24.11 -20.90
N LEU A 30 -1.79 -22.79 -21.02
CA LEU A 30 -1.13 -22.06 -22.08
C LEU A 30 0.25 -21.66 -21.57
N LYS A 31 1.29 -21.93 -22.36
CA LYS A 31 2.67 -21.52 -22.05
C LYS A 31 3.22 -20.71 -23.20
N THR A 32 3.72 -19.53 -22.89
CA THR A 32 4.52 -18.73 -23.81
C THR A 32 5.95 -18.64 -23.28
N SER A 33 6.91 -19.05 -24.11
CA SER A 33 8.33 -18.95 -23.76
C SER A 33 8.88 -17.62 -24.25
N ILE A 34 9.53 -16.89 -23.35
CA ILE A 34 10.26 -15.65 -23.66
C ILE A 34 11.69 -16.09 -24.00
N SER A 35 11.92 -16.41 -25.28
CA SER A 35 13.26 -16.60 -25.84
C SER A 35 13.64 -15.40 -26.71
N THR A 36 14.93 -15.15 -26.90
CA THR A 36 15.43 -13.96 -27.62
C THR A 36 15.09 -13.91 -29.12
N PHE A 37 14.53 -14.97 -29.72
CA PHE A 37 14.30 -14.98 -31.17
C PHE A 37 12.97 -15.56 -31.68
N ILE A 38 12.18 -16.31 -30.90
CA ILE A 38 10.80 -16.72 -31.28
C ILE A 38 9.95 -16.90 -30.01
N SER A 39 8.78 -16.26 -29.95
CA SER A 39 7.74 -16.58 -28.97
C SER A 39 6.97 -17.83 -29.43
N SER A 40 7.20 -18.97 -28.78
CA SER A 40 6.39 -20.17 -29.00
C SER A 40 5.29 -20.23 -27.94
N ALA A 41 4.04 -20.09 -28.36
CA ALA A 41 2.87 -20.36 -27.54
C ALA A 41 2.36 -21.78 -27.80
N PHE A 42 2.09 -22.54 -26.76
CA PHE A 42 1.42 -23.84 -26.89
C PHE A 42 0.42 -24.07 -25.77
N ALA A 43 -0.61 -24.87 -26.07
CA ALA A 43 -1.63 -25.30 -25.13
C ALA A 43 -1.42 -26.77 -24.79
N THR A 44 -1.55 -27.13 -23.52
CA THR A 44 -1.52 -28.53 -23.07
C THR A 44 -2.67 -28.82 -22.13
N TYR A 45 -3.24 -30.02 -22.28
CA TYR A 45 -4.21 -30.54 -21.33
C TYR A 45 -3.50 -30.95 -20.04
N VAL A 46 -4.04 -30.51 -18.90
CA VAL A 46 -3.49 -30.81 -17.57
C VAL A 46 -4.35 -31.84 -16.85
N GLY A 47 -5.67 -31.69 -16.90
CA GLY A 47 -6.59 -32.51 -16.13
C GLY A 47 -8.03 -32.01 -16.16
N ASN A 48 -8.87 -32.49 -15.25
CA ASN A 48 -10.29 -32.13 -15.19
C ASN A 48 -10.63 -31.40 -13.89
N ILE A 49 -11.35 -30.28 -14.00
CA ILE A 49 -11.92 -29.55 -12.86
C ILE A 49 -13.26 -30.13 -12.38
N SER A 50 -13.95 -30.91 -13.22
CA SER A 50 -15.10 -31.71 -12.82
C SER A 50 -15.30 -32.92 -13.74
N THR A 51 -15.79 -34.03 -13.18
CA THR A 51 -16.32 -35.16 -13.94
C THR A 51 -17.84 -35.24 -13.86
N ILE A 52 -18.49 -34.35 -13.10
CA ILE A 52 -19.94 -34.35 -12.83
C ILE A 52 -20.56 -33.00 -13.26
N PRO A 53 -21.52 -33.01 -14.21
CA PRO A 53 -22.09 -31.79 -14.81
C PRO A 53 -22.68 -30.74 -13.84
N ASP A 54 -23.24 -31.18 -12.69
CA ASP A 54 -23.97 -30.31 -11.73
C ASP A 54 -23.18 -30.01 -10.45
N ARG A 55 -21.95 -30.52 -10.34
CA ARG A 55 -21.05 -30.29 -9.20
C ARG A 55 -19.75 -29.66 -9.68
N ARG A 56 -19.89 -28.48 -10.29
CA ARG A 56 -18.75 -27.78 -10.90
C ARG A 56 -17.83 -27.19 -9.82
N GLY A 57 -16.57 -27.63 -9.84
CA GLY A 57 -15.47 -26.79 -9.39
C GLY A 57 -15.33 -25.62 -10.35
N TYR A 58 -15.29 -24.41 -9.81
CA TYR A 58 -14.91 -23.22 -10.58
C TYR A 58 -13.41 -23.08 -10.43
N GLN A 59 -12.70 -22.58 -11.45
CA GLN A 59 -11.35 -22.01 -11.37
C GLN A 59 -10.17 -22.85 -10.78
N ALA A 60 -9.05 -22.85 -11.50
CA ALA A 60 -7.78 -23.45 -11.08
C ALA A 60 -6.70 -22.37 -10.94
N TYR A 61 -5.77 -22.57 -10.00
CA TYR A 61 -4.69 -21.66 -9.66
C TYR A 61 -3.34 -22.32 -9.91
N ILE A 62 -2.37 -21.55 -10.41
CA ILE A 62 -1.05 -22.03 -10.80
C ILE A 62 0.06 -21.34 -10.02
N ALA A 63 1.03 -22.13 -9.57
CA ALA A 63 2.24 -21.65 -8.94
C ALA A 63 3.50 -22.28 -9.54
N SER A 64 4.58 -21.51 -9.54
CA SER A 64 5.93 -21.93 -9.90
C SER A 64 6.85 -21.72 -8.70
N ALA A 65 7.63 -22.74 -8.33
CA ALA A 65 8.68 -22.65 -7.31
C ALA A 65 10.09 -22.51 -7.92
N GLY A 66 10.18 -22.25 -9.23
CA GLY A 66 11.44 -22.11 -9.95
C GLY A 66 12.18 -23.44 -10.19
N GLY A 67 12.91 -23.53 -11.30
CA GLY A 67 13.62 -24.76 -11.70
C GLY A 67 12.75 -25.77 -12.47
N TYR A 68 13.42 -26.69 -13.18
CA TYR A 68 12.79 -27.62 -14.10
C TYR A 68 11.87 -28.61 -13.38
N ASN A 69 10.59 -28.67 -13.77
CA ASN A 69 9.47 -29.47 -13.21
C ASN A 69 8.69 -28.87 -12.04
N ASN A 70 9.14 -27.76 -11.46
CA ASN A 70 8.47 -27.15 -10.32
C ASN A 70 7.32 -26.24 -10.76
N LEU A 71 6.27 -26.88 -11.29
CA LEU A 71 4.97 -26.28 -11.56
C LEU A 71 3.88 -27.05 -10.83
N MET A 72 2.99 -26.32 -10.18
CA MET A 72 1.87 -26.87 -9.42
C MET A 72 0.60 -26.14 -9.78
N ILE A 73 -0.48 -26.88 -10.00
CA ILE A 73 -1.82 -26.34 -10.19
C ILE A 73 -2.72 -26.93 -9.10
N VAL A 74 -3.56 -26.12 -8.46
CA VAL A 74 -4.63 -26.61 -7.57
C VAL A 74 -5.98 -26.18 -8.11
N ASN A 75 -7.01 -26.99 -7.87
CA ASN A 75 -8.39 -26.60 -8.14
C ASN A 75 -9.06 -26.02 -6.89
N LEU A 76 -10.15 -25.27 -7.06
CA LEU A 76 -10.92 -24.78 -5.91
C LEU A 76 -11.60 -25.91 -5.12
N ARG A 77 -11.96 -27.01 -5.78
CA ARG A 77 -12.54 -28.25 -5.22
C ARG A 77 -12.78 -29.31 -6.32
N LYS A 78 -12.77 -30.58 -5.95
CA LYS A 78 -13.23 -31.74 -6.73
C LYS A 78 -14.05 -32.67 -5.86
N TYR A 79 -15.15 -33.18 -6.40
CA TYR A 79 -15.99 -34.13 -5.68
C TYR A 79 -15.41 -35.56 -5.81
N SER A 80 -15.07 -36.20 -4.69
CA SER A 80 -14.43 -37.52 -4.59
C SER A 80 -15.41 -38.58 -4.10
N GLU A 81 -16.53 -38.77 -4.81
CA GLU A 81 -17.63 -39.71 -4.48
C GLU A 81 -18.34 -39.49 -3.11
N THR A 82 -17.68 -38.92 -2.11
CA THR A 82 -18.13 -38.77 -0.72
C THR A 82 -18.12 -37.31 -0.27
N ASP A 83 -17.06 -36.56 -0.56
CA ASP A 83 -16.89 -35.16 -0.17
C ASP A 83 -16.17 -34.30 -1.23
N TRP A 84 -15.82 -33.07 -0.84
CA TRP A 84 -15.16 -32.09 -1.69
C TRP A 84 -13.71 -31.93 -1.23
N ASP A 85 -12.77 -32.26 -2.11
CA ASP A 85 -11.33 -32.20 -1.86
C ASP A 85 -10.64 -31.16 -2.73
N ILE A 86 -9.43 -30.78 -2.34
CA ILE A 86 -8.53 -30.00 -3.20
C ILE A 86 -7.62 -30.98 -3.96
N GLU A 87 -7.76 -31.04 -5.27
CA GLU A 87 -6.87 -31.80 -6.15
C GLU A 87 -5.74 -30.90 -6.64
N TYR A 88 -4.51 -31.40 -6.56
CA TYR A 88 -3.36 -30.77 -7.19
C TYR A 88 -2.95 -31.54 -8.44
N TYR A 89 -2.29 -30.82 -9.35
CA TYR A 89 -1.59 -31.34 -10.50
C TYR A 89 -0.16 -30.83 -10.44
N ARG A 90 0.82 -31.74 -10.37
CA ARG A 90 2.24 -31.39 -10.39
C ARG A 90 2.84 -31.75 -11.74
N SER A 91 3.69 -30.87 -12.27
CA SER A 91 4.41 -31.21 -13.49
C SER A 91 5.55 -32.18 -13.20
N THR A 92 5.79 -33.11 -14.10
CA THR A 92 6.93 -34.04 -14.03
C THR A 92 8.13 -33.58 -14.86
N ASN A 93 7.91 -32.63 -15.79
CA ASN A 93 8.88 -32.27 -16.83
C ASN A 93 8.70 -30.81 -17.35
N GLY A 94 8.21 -29.92 -16.49
CA GLY A 94 8.22 -28.47 -16.77
C GLY A 94 7.13 -27.98 -17.73
N SER A 95 6.09 -28.80 -17.93
CA SER A 95 4.71 -28.47 -18.36
C SER A 95 4.09 -29.53 -19.29
N SER A 96 4.83 -30.52 -19.79
CA SER A 96 4.32 -31.48 -20.80
C SER A 96 3.74 -32.77 -20.21
N GLY A 97 4.02 -33.07 -18.94
CA GLY A 97 3.51 -34.20 -18.20
C GLY A 97 3.04 -33.76 -16.82
N TRP A 98 1.93 -34.35 -16.38
CA TRP A 98 1.22 -34.01 -15.16
C TRP A 98 0.82 -35.27 -14.39
N VAL A 99 0.97 -35.22 -13.07
CA VAL A 99 0.47 -36.23 -12.14
C VAL A 99 -0.44 -35.52 -11.14
N ASN A 100 -1.58 -36.12 -10.83
CA ASN A 100 -2.54 -35.59 -9.89
C ASN A 100 -2.51 -36.30 -8.53
N GLY A 101 -3.06 -35.65 -7.53
CA GLY A 101 -3.30 -36.19 -6.19
C GLY A 101 -4.12 -35.20 -5.36
N TYR A 102 -4.32 -35.50 -4.08
CA TYR A 102 -5.11 -34.65 -3.19
C TYR A 102 -4.21 -33.91 -2.19
N VAL A 103 -4.49 -32.63 -1.96
CA VAL A 103 -3.77 -31.79 -0.98
C VAL A 103 -4.22 -32.16 0.44
N ASP A 104 -5.48 -32.55 0.60
CA ASP A 104 -6.09 -33.00 1.84
C ASP A 104 -6.57 -34.45 1.69
N TYR A 105 -6.42 -35.25 2.74
CA TYR A 105 -6.90 -36.64 2.81
C TYR A 105 -7.97 -36.81 3.91
N ARG A 106 -8.51 -35.70 4.44
CA ARG A 106 -9.54 -35.68 5.49
C ARG A 106 -10.94 -35.74 4.91
N THR A 107 -11.88 -36.17 5.74
CA THR A 107 -13.32 -36.26 5.43
C THR A 107 -14.07 -34.91 5.51
N ASN A 108 -13.35 -33.79 5.51
CA ASN A 108 -13.92 -32.46 5.69
C ASN A 108 -14.18 -31.83 4.31
N TYR A 109 -15.26 -31.07 4.18
CA TYR A 109 -15.56 -30.36 2.93
C TYR A 109 -14.58 -29.19 2.71
N SER A 110 -13.48 -29.48 2.03
CA SER A 110 -12.43 -28.54 1.67
C SER A 110 -12.79 -27.80 0.37
N LYS A 111 -12.67 -26.48 0.39
CA LYS A 111 -13.03 -25.60 -0.73
C LYS A 111 -12.20 -24.31 -0.71
N ARG A 112 -12.22 -23.57 -1.82
CA ARG A 112 -11.60 -22.23 -1.90
C ARG A 112 -10.09 -22.28 -1.71
N ALA A 113 -9.42 -23.23 -2.36
CA ALA A 113 -7.97 -23.31 -2.32
C ALA A 113 -7.31 -22.21 -3.16
N ASP A 114 -6.12 -21.79 -2.72
CA ASP A 114 -5.16 -21.03 -3.51
C ASP A 114 -3.74 -21.56 -3.22
N ILE A 115 -2.78 -21.33 -4.11
CA ILE A 115 -1.43 -21.92 -4.04
C ILE A 115 -0.32 -20.90 -4.28
N ILE A 116 0.80 -21.09 -3.59
CA ILE A 116 2.04 -20.34 -3.82
C ILE A 116 3.23 -21.30 -3.93
N GLY A 117 4.19 -20.93 -4.79
CA GLY A 117 5.48 -21.61 -4.95
C GLY A 117 6.61 -20.70 -4.49
N PHE A 118 7.59 -21.28 -3.80
CA PHE A 118 8.69 -20.53 -3.19
C PHE A 118 9.88 -20.48 -4.13
N ARG A 119 10.26 -19.30 -4.60
CA ARG A 119 11.36 -19.17 -5.58
C ARG A 119 12.73 -19.46 -4.97
N SER A 120 12.91 -19.16 -3.69
CA SER A 120 14.12 -19.47 -2.93
C SER A 120 14.23 -20.95 -2.53
N ALA A 121 13.15 -21.73 -2.67
CA ALA A 121 13.10 -23.14 -2.30
C ALA A 121 12.43 -23.97 -3.41
N PRO A 122 13.19 -24.39 -4.45
CA PRO A 122 12.67 -25.20 -5.54
C PRO A 122 11.89 -26.44 -5.07
N GLY A 123 10.68 -26.62 -5.61
CA GLY A 123 9.81 -27.74 -5.26
C GLY A 123 9.06 -27.58 -3.94
N PHE A 124 9.20 -26.43 -3.26
CA PHE A 124 8.43 -26.10 -2.07
C PHE A 124 7.19 -25.27 -2.43
N TYR A 125 6.03 -25.73 -1.97
CA TYR A 125 4.73 -25.08 -2.19
C TYR A 125 3.93 -25.00 -0.90
N SER A 126 3.00 -24.07 -0.91
CA SER A 126 1.99 -23.98 0.13
C SER A 126 0.62 -23.76 -0.49
N CYS A 127 -0.37 -24.47 0.04
CA CYS A 127 -1.76 -24.33 -0.33
C CYS A 127 -2.57 -23.99 0.93
N ALA A 128 -3.42 -22.97 0.82
CA ALA A 128 -4.40 -22.65 1.85
C ALA A 128 -5.79 -22.89 1.29
N TYR A 129 -6.68 -23.44 2.11
CA TYR A 129 -8.05 -23.75 1.74
C TYR A 129 -8.98 -23.58 2.95
N SER A 130 -10.27 -23.42 2.69
CA SER A 130 -11.28 -23.35 3.74
C SER A 130 -11.94 -24.71 3.96
N GLU A 131 -12.16 -25.07 5.23
CA GLU A 131 -12.95 -26.25 5.60
C GLU A 131 -14.35 -25.79 6.05
N ASN A 132 -15.40 -26.53 5.71
CA ASN A 132 -16.76 -26.21 6.18
C ASN A 132 -17.10 -27.00 7.45
N THR A 133 -17.00 -26.35 8.62
CA THR A 133 -17.54 -26.90 9.87
C THR A 133 -18.84 -26.18 10.23
N LEU A 134 -19.82 -26.87 10.82
CA LEU A 134 -21.22 -26.42 10.97
C LEU A 134 -21.43 -25.11 11.77
N SER A 135 -20.38 -24.46 12.27
CA SER A 135 -20.47 -23.21 13.04
C SER A 135 -19.42 -22.15 12.69
N PHE A 136 -18.40 -22.47 11.88
CA PHE A 136 -17.36 -21.54 11.42
C PHE A 136 -16.59 -22.12 10.22
N VAL A 137 -16.00 -21.26 9.39
CA VAL A 137 -15.19 -21.67 8.23
C VAL A 137 -13.70 -21.42 8.54
N PRO A 138 -12.97 -22.39 9.11
CA PRO A 138 -11.53 -22.23 9.33
C PRO A 138 -10.76 -22.25 8.01
N VAL A 139 -9.62 -21.58 7.99
CA VAL A 139 -8.63 -21.70 6.92
C VAL A 139 -7.54 -22.66 7.38
N THR A 140 -7.32 -23.71 6.61
CA THR A 140 -6.28 -24.74 6.81
C THR A 140 -5.15 -24.52 5.82
N TYR A 141 -3.93 -24.87 6.24
CA TYR A 141 -2.73 -24.76 5.43
C TYR A 141 -2.01 -26.11 5.33
N CYS A 142 -1.53 -26.41 4.13
CA CYS A 142 -0.66 -27.55 3.84
C CYS A 142 0.56 -27.11 3.04
N SER A 143 1.69 -27.76 3.26
CA SER A 143 2.90 -27.57 2.46
C SER A 143 3.30 -28.83 1.70
N ALA A 144 3.87 -28.62 0.53
CA ALA A 144 4.58 -29.63 -0.23
C ALA A 144 6.09 -29.36 -0.15
N VAL A 145 6.87 -30.43 0.07
CA VAL A 145 8.33 -30.41 -0.02
C VAL A 145 8.75 -31.34 -1.14
N ASN A 146 9.65 -30.90 -2.01
CA ASN A 146 10.06 -31.66 -3.20
C ASN A 146 8.88 -32.12 -4.08
N ASN A 147 7.88 -31.25 -4.26
CA ASN A 147 6.64 -31.53 -4.99
C ASN A 147 5.74 -32.62 -4.38
N VAL A 148 5.93 -32.97 -3.11
CA VAL A 148 5.13 -33.99 -2.39
C VAL A 148 4.41 -33.37 -1.20
N TRP A 149 3.10 -33.54 -1.13
CA TRP A 149 2.25 -33.08 -0.02
C TRP A 149 2.34 -34.03 1.17
N GLY A 150 2.30 -33.49 2.39
CA GLY A 150 2.33 -34.30 3.61
C GLY A 150 2.67 -33.56 4.90
N GLY A 151 3.13 -32.31 4.82
CA GLY A 151 3.31 -31.43 5.98
C GLY A 151 2.03 -30.62 6.24
N ILE A 152 1.15 -31.12 7.11
CA ILE A 152 0.03 -30.32 7.62
C ILE A 152 0.59 -29.30 8.61
N VAL A 153 0.28 -28.01 8.44
CA VAL A 153 0.58 -26.99 9.44
C VAL A 153 -0.72 -26.30 9.83
N LEU A 154 -1.03 -26.43 11.13
CA LEU A 154 -1.96 -25.68 11.99
C LEU A 154 -3.19 -25.01 11.34
N GLN A 155 -4.36 -25.27 11.91
CA GLN A 155 -5.60 -24.53 11.66
C GLN A 155 -5.43 -23.06 12.05
N MET A 156 -5.78 -22.14 11.15
CA MET A 156 -5.78 -20.70 11.43
C MET A 156 -7.17 -20.19 11.85
N ASN A 157 -7.25 -18.91 12.22
CA ASN A 157 -8.50 -18.22 12.55
C ASN A 157 -9.62 -18.46 11.52
N HIS A 158 -10.85 -18.30 11.97
CA HIS A 158 -12.05 -18.57 11.22
C HIS A 158 -12.58 -17.34 10.48
N ILE A 159 -13.22 -17.53 9.33
CA ILE A 159 -14.03 -16.50 8.68
C ILE A 159 -15.35 -16.42 9.47
N ASN A 160 -15.59 -15.28 10.13
CA ASN A 160 -16.65 -15.07 11.13
C ASN A 160 -18.05 -14.81 10.55
N THR A 161 -18.20 -14.82 9.23
CA THR A 161 -19.49 -14.85 8.54
C THR A 161 -19.32 -15.64 7.25
N ASN A 162 -20.39 -16.13 6.63
CA ASN A 162 -20.36 -16.80 5.33
C ASN A 162 -20.69 -15.82 4.19
N PRO A 163 -19.87 -14.80 3.88
CA PRO A 163 -20.03 -14.14 2.60
C PRO A 163 -19.49 -15.11 1.54
N PHE A 164 -20.25 -15.25 0.47
CA PHE A 164 -19.87 -16.05 -0.69
C PHE A 164 -18.58 -15.56 -1.38
N THR A 165 -17.97 -14.46 -0.90
CA THR A 165 -16.85 -13.75 -1.52
C THR A 165 -15.49 -13.88 -0.80
N ALA A 166 -15.43 -14.34 0.46
CA ALA A 166 -14.14 -14.47 1.16
C ALA A 166 -13.39 -15.76 0.79
N GLN A 167 -12.16 -15.64 0.27
CA GLN A 167 -11.26 -16.76 -0.05
C GLN A 167 -9.81 -16.42 0.35
N PRO A 168 -9.00 -17.42 0.74
CA PRO A 168 -7.56 -17.19 0.93
C PRO A 168 -6.92 -16.75 -0.40
N ARG A 169 -5.94 -15.84 -0.31
CA ARG A 169 -5.14 -15.37 -1.44
C ARG A 169 -3.65 -15.46 -1.11
N PRO A 170 -2.77 -15.67 -2.11
CA PRO A 170 -1.34 -15.54 -1.93
C PRO A 170 -0.95 -14.07 -1.80
N GLY A 171 -0.08 -13.77 -0.84
CA GLY A 171 0.72 -12.56 -0.86
C GLY A 171 1.86 -12.75 -1.84
N ILE A 172 2.46 -11.68 -2.33
CA ILE A 172 3.75 -11.76 -3.02
C ILE A 172 4.56 -10.55 -2.55
N LYS A 173 5.72 -10.80 -1.94
CA LYS A 173 6.76 -9.79 -1.77
C LYS A 173 7.87 -10.11 -2.76
N TYR A 174 8.24 -9.14 -3.59
CA TYR A 174 9.50 -9.21 -4.33
C TYR A 174 10.59 -8.63 -3.42
N GLY A 175 11.30 -9.49 -2.70
CA GLY A 175 12.53 -9.13 -1.98
C GLY A 175 13.79 -9.47 -2.81
N PRO A 176 14.92 -8.78 -2.59
CA PRO A 176 16.19 -9.07 -3.25
C PRO A 176 16.68 -10.52 -3.01
N GLU A 177 16.19 -11.20 -1.97
CA GLU A 177 16.51 -12.58 -1.64
C GLU A 177 15.53 -13.63 -2.24
N GLY A 178 14.51 -13.20 -2.99
CA GLY A 178 13.59 -14.13 -3.67
C GLY A 178 12.56 -14.81 -2.75
N GLU A 179 12.21 -14.20 -1.62
CA GLU A 179 11.19 -14.70 -0.71
C GLU A 179 9.79 -14.59 -1.33
N SER A 180 9.21 -15.71 -1.77
CA SER A 180 7.74 -15.79 -1.93
C SER A 180 7.13 -15.85 -0.53
N CYS A 181 6.26 -14.89 -0.19
CA CYS A 181 5.55 -14.93 1.08
C CYS A 181 4.06 -15.17 0.87
N PHE A 182 3.39 -15.79 1.84
CA PHE A 182 1.94 -15.91 1.83
C PHE A 182 1.32 -14.78 2.68
N ALA A 183 0.26 -14.12 2.22
CA ALA A 183 -0.49 -13.15 3.00
C ALA A 183 -1.99 -13.42 2.78
N LEU A 184 -2.67 -13.86 3.82
CA LEU A 184 -4.12 -14.01 3.80
C LEU A 184 -4.76 -12.66 4.12
N TRP A 185 -5.49 -12.09 3.16
CA TRP A 185 -6.44 -11.02 3.44
C TRP A 185 -7.81 -11.42 2.91
N THR A 186 -8.86 -10.93 3.55
CA THR A 186 -10.24 -11.09 3.06
C THR A 186 -10.61 -9.88 2.20
N GLU A 187 -11.39 -10.09 1.15
CA GLU A 187 -11.92 -8.99 0.30
C GLU A 187 -12.75 -7.98 1.11
N TYR A 188 -13.27 -8.38 2.28
CA TYR A 188 -14.08 -7.53 3.15
C TYR A 188 -13.24 -6.55 4.00
N SER A 189 -11.98 -6.88 4.30
CA SER A 189 -11.12 -6.08 5.19
C SER A 189 -10.04 -5.28 4.46
N GLY A 190 -9.82 -5.49 3.17
CA GLY A 190 -8.65 -4.95 2.47
C GLY A 190 -7.32 -5.50 3.02
N SER A 191 -6.21 -4.91 2.58
CA SER A 191 -4.83 -5.26 2.95
C SER A 191 -4.46 -4.97 4.40
N THR A 192 -5.37 -4.39 5.21
CA THR A 192 -5.10 -3.99 6.60
C THR A 192 -5.20 -5.13 7.62
N ASN A 193 -5.71 -6.30 7.23
CA ASN A 193 -5.78 -7.50 8.08
C ASN A 193 -4.96 -8.66 7.47
N VAL A 194 -3.65 -8.47 7.32
CA VAL A 194 -2.72 -9.57 6.98
C VAL A 194 -2.59 -10.48 8.21
N TRP A 195 -3.19 -11.67 8.18
CA TRP A 195 -3.35 -12.49 9.39
C TRP A 195 -2.29 -13.56 9.65
N ALA A 196 -1.60 -14.05 8.63
CA ALA A 196 -0.34 -14.75 8.82
C ALA A 196 0.54 -14.64 7.58
N SER A 197 1.83 -14.70 7.83
CA SER A 197 2.84 -14.91 6.81
C SER A 197 3.68 -16.13 7.19
N SER A 198 3.96 -16.98 6.20
CA SER A 198 4.93 -18.06 6.29
C SER A 198 5.99 -17.78 5.23
N GLY A 199 7.26 -17.77 5.63
CA GLY A 199 8.39 -17.39 4.77
C GLY A 199 8.65 -15.88 4.65
N CYS A 200 7.94 -15.02 5.38
CA CYS A 200 8.33 -13.62 5.58
C CYS A 200 9.29 -13.51 6.77
N SER A 201 10.44 -12.90 6.57
CA SER A 201 11.32 -12.42 7.65
C SER A 201 11.01 -10.97 8.09
N GLY A 202 9.97 -10.34 7.54
CA GLY A 202 9.64 -8.93 7.81
C GLY A 202 8.74 -8.71 9.02
N THR A 203 9.07 -7.71 9.83
CA THR A 203 8.15 -7.04 10.76
C THR A 203 7.02 -6.35 9.97
N PRO A 204 5.75 -6.44 10.41
CA PRO A 204 4.68 -5.62 9.84
C PRO A 204 5.09 -4.14 9.88
N LEU A 205 5.02 -3.45 8.73
CA LEU A 205 5.17 -2.00 8.71
C LEU A 205 4.06 -1.44 9.60
N THR A 206 4.46 -0.83 10.71
CA THR A 206 3.53 -0.20 11.64
C THR A 206 3.50 1.27 11.30
N TYR A 207 2.55 1.66 10.47
CA TYR A 207 2.29 3.05 10.16
C TYR A 207 2.04 3.86 11.42
N LYS A 208 2.56 5.08 11.46
CA LYS A 208 2.25 6.10 12.47
C LYS A 208 1.41 7.18 11.85
N TYR A 209 0.36 7.58 12.55
CA TYR A 209 -0.54 8.64 12.13
C TYR A 209 -0.34 9.87 12.99
N LEU A 210 -0.10 11.01 12.36
CA LEU A 210 -0.03 12.31 13.01
C LEU A 210 -1.25 13.13 12.61
N ASN A 211 -2.13 13.38 13.58
CA ASN A 211 -3.23 14.34 13.43
C ASN A 211 -2.66 15.75 13.56
N PHE A 212 -2.59 16.45 12.44
CA PHE A 212 -2.06 17.78 12.31
C PHE A 212 -3.18 18.83 12.36
N ASN A 213 -2.91 19.96 13.00
CA ASN A 213 -3.68 21.19 12.79
C ASN A 213 -2.76 22.39 12.55
N GLY A 214 -3.03 23.15 11.50
CA GLY A 214 -2.35 24.39 11.16
C GLY A 214 -3.03 25.10 9.99
N PHE A 215 -2.82 26.40 9.88
CA PHE A 215 -3.39 27.26 8.82
C PHE A 215 -2.29 27.92 8.01
N LEU A 216 -2.60 28.30 6.78
CA LEU A 216 -1.77 29.14 5.93
C LEU A 216 -2.33 30.56 5.97
N GLN A 217 -1.48 31.56 6.19
CA GLN A 217 -1.91 32.95 6.34
C GLN A 217 -2.70 33.42 5.12
N GLY A 218 -2.18 33.19 3.90
CA GLY A 218 -2.77 33.71 2.68
C GLY A 218 -4.16 33.18 2.40
N SER A 219 -4.39 31.88 2.66
CA SER A 219 -5.66 31.23 2.36
C SER A 219 -6.67 31.24 3.50
N TYR A 220 -6.32 31.78 4.67
CA TYR A 220 -7.19 31.83 5.85
C TYR A 220 -8.19 32.99 5.78
N ASN A 221 -9.46 32.70 6.04
CA ASN A 221 -10.53 33.69 6.12
C ASN A 221 -11.07 33.80 7.56
N PRO A 222 -10.84 34.94 8.25
CA PRO A 222 -11.31 35.14 9.63
C PRO A 222 -12.83 35.26 9.76
N VAL A 223 -13.56 35.60 8.68
CA VAL A 223 -15.03 35.75 8.74
C VAL A 223 -15.72 34.42 9.03
N ASN A 224 -15.18 33.34 8.49
CA ASN A 224 -15.75 32.00 8.64
C ASN A 224 -14.83 31.03 9.39
N ASN A 225 -13.63 31.47 9.81
CA ASN A 225 -12.62 30.67 10.50
C ASN A 225 -12.30 29.38 9.72
N MET A 226 -12.09 29.54 8.41
CA MET A 226 -11.72 28.47 7.49
C MET A 226 -10.61 28.95 6.55
N MET A 227 -9.78 28.00 6.09
CA MET A 227 -8.83 28.23 4.99
C MET A 227 -9.27 27.53 3.69
N VAL A 228 -8.75 27.99 2.55
CA VAL A 228 -8.77 27.17 1.34
C VAL A 228 -7.94 25.91 1.60
N SER A 229 -8.56 24.75 1.38
CA SER A 229 -7.92 23.47 1.62
C SER A 229 -6.84 23.18 0.59
N ASP A 230 -5.67 22.77 1.04
CA ASP A 230 -4.51 22.52 0.17
C ASP A 230 -3.66 21.35 0.68
N THR A 231 -2.64 20.97 -0.07
CA THR A 231 -1.72 19.86 0.20
C THR A 231 -0.48 20.37 0.92
N LEU A 232 -0.19 19.79 2.09
CA LEU A 232 1.06 20.02 2.80
C LEU A 232 1.94 18.78 2.73
N ARG A 233 3.25 18.98 2.87
CA ARG A 233 4.22 17.92 3.11
C ARG A 233 4.81 18.10 4.49
N LEU A 234 4.75 17.05 5.30
CA LEU A 234 5.45 16.98 6.58
C LEU A 234 6.68 16.08 6.45
N TYR A 235 7.74 16.46 7.15
CA TYR A 235 8.90 15.62 7.40
C TYR A 235 9.02 15.38 8.91
N LEU A 236 9.31 14.14 9.29
CA LEU A 236 9.83 13.84 10.61
C LEU A 236 11.35 13.95 10.54
N ARG A 237 11.89 14.79 11.42
CA ARG A 237 13.31 15.14 11.48
C ARG A 237 13.89 14.60 12.78
N ASN A 238 15.12 14.13 12.74
CA ASN A 238 15.84 13.71 13.94
C ASN A 238 15.84 14.84 14.99
N SER A 239 15.84 14.53 16.28
CA SER A 239 15.92 15.51 17.37
C SER A 239 17.32 16.06 17.61
N VAL A 240 18.34 15.48 16.95
CA VAL A 240 19.74 15.88 17.09
C VAL A 240 20.30 16.36 15.75
N SER A 241 21.05 17.47 15.80
CA SER A 241 21.79 18.01 14.66
C SER A 241 22.63 16.92 13.97
N PRO A 242 22.58 16.77 12.64
CA PRO A 242 22.09 17.74 11.65
C PRO A 242 20.59 17.63 11.30
N TYR A 243 19.77 17.03 12.18
CA TYR A 243 18.31 16.92 12.00
C TYR A 243 17.93 16.27 10.67
N GLU A 244 18.54 15.11 10.40
CA GLU A 244 18.29 14.32 9.19
C GLU A 244 16.80 14.00 9.02
N ILE A 245 16.35 13.92 7.76
CA ILE A 245 14.99 13.45 7.43
C ILE A 245 14.92 11.97 7.77
N ILE A 246 14.00 11.62 8.66
CA ILE A 246 13.69 10.23 9.01
C ILE A 246 12.59 9.70 8.09
N ASP A 247 11.54 10.50 7.92
CA ASP A 247 10.41 10.12 7.08
C ASP A 247 9.67 11.35 6.56
N SER A 248 8.77 11.14 5.60
CA SER A 248 7.95 12.20 5.02
C SER A 248 6.55 11.71 4.69
N SER A 249 5.59 12.62 4.74
CA SER A 249 4.20 12.34 4.41
C SER A 249 3.57 13.53 3.71
N ILE A 250 2.66 13.27 2.76
CA ILE A 250 1.92 14.29 2.04
C ILE A 250 0.44 14.04 2.27
N ALA A 251 -0.29 15.06 2.69
CA ALA A 251 -1.72 14.95 2.89
C ALA A 251 -2.40 16.28 2.57
N ARG A 252 -3.68 16.18 2.17
CA ARG A 252 -4.54 17.34 2.01
C ARG A 252 -5.05 17.78 3.37
N VAL A 253 -4.82 19.05 3.70
CA VAL A 253 -5.35 19.72 4.88
C VAL A 253 -6.70 20.33 4.54
N GLY A 254 -7.70 20.02 5.35
CA GLY A 254 -9.06 20.53 5.19
C GLY A 254 -9.21 22.00 5.58
N ASN A 255 -10.40 22.54 5.35
CA ASN A 255 -10.73 23.94 5.61
C ASN A 255 -10.60 24.35 7.09
N GLY A 256 -10.76 23.42 8.04
CA GLY A 256 -10.50 23.67 9.46
C GLY A 256 -9.03 23.54 9.88
N GLY A 257 -8.09 23.49 8.93
CA GLY A 257 -6.66 23.33 9.19
C GLY A 257 -6.24 21.91 9.58
N ASN A 258 -7.15 20.93 9.54
CA ASN A 258 -6.89 19.56 9.98
C ASN A 258 -6.39 18.66 8.84
N GLY A 259 -5.36 17.86 9.11
CA GLY A 259 -4.84 16.84 8.19
C GLY A 259 -4.40 15.58 8.95
N ASN A 260 -4.38 14.44 8.26
CA ASN A 260 -3.85 13.19 8.81
C ASN A 260 -2.68 12.73 7.96
N PHE A 261 -1.50 12.63 8.57
CA PHE A 261 -0.25 12.27 7.92
C PHE A 261 0.18 10.87 8.37
N GLU A 262 0.56 10.04 7.40
CA GLU A 262 1.00 8.67 7.60
C GLU A 262 2.50 8.54 7.36
N PHE A 263 3.21 7.94 8.32
CA PHE A 263 4.65 7.70 8.28
C PHE A 263 4.95 6.20 8.44
N ASP A 264 5.87 5.70 7.63
CA ASP A 264 6.20 4.28 7.45
C ASP A 264 7.45 3.87 8.24
N ASN A 265 8.38 4.81 8.45
CA ASN A 265 9.71 4.59 9.00
C ASN A 265 9.90 5.31 10.35
N THR A 266 8.91 5.18 11.24
CA THR A 266 8.88 5.91 12.52
C THR A 266 8.75 4.97 13.71
N ASP A 267 9.66 5.14 14.66
CA ASP A 267 9.74 4.31 15.87
C ASP A 267 8.97 4.95 17.04
N ASN A 268 8.53 4.09 17.96
CA ASN A 268 8.02 4.56 19.25
C ASN A 268 9.17 4.98 20.17
N PHE A 269 8.91 5.93 21.05
CA PHE A 269 9.84 6.40 22.07
C PHE A 269 11.12 7.06 21.50
N VAL A 270 11.05 7.55 20.26
CA VAL A 270 12.07 8.38 19.62
C VAL A 270 11.50 9.78 19.42
N ASP A 271 12.33 10.78 19.69
CA ASP A 271 11.97 12.18 19.58
C ASP A 271 12.20 12.69 18.16
N TYR A 272 11.17 13.34 17.60
CA TYR A 272 11.19 13.88 16.25
C TYR A 272 10.73 15.33 16.22
N TYR A 273 11.42 16.19 15.47
CA TYR A 273 10.83 17.45 15.05
C TYR A 273 9.88 17.23 13.87
N ILE A 274 8.82 18.04 13.79
CA ILE A 274 7.94 18.08 12.63
C ILE A 274 8.35 19.30 11.80
N GLN A 275 8.79 19.07 10.57
CA GLN A 275 8.97 20.15 9.58
C GLN A 275 7.77 20.13 8.63
N VAL A 276 7.15 21.29 8.43
CA VAL A 276 6.03 21.51 7.52
C VAL A 276 6.52 22.31 6.32
N LYS A 277 6.24 21.83 5.11
CA LYS A 277 6.44 22.57 3.86
C LYS A 277 5.14 22.68 3.08
N HIS A 278 4.96 23.81 2.43
CA HIS A 278 3.88 24.11 1.49
C HIS A 278 4.48 24.73 0.22
N ARG A 279 3.68 24.90 -0.84
CA ARG A 279 4.16 25.45 -2.11
C ARG A 279 4.53 26.94 -2.05
N ASN A 280 3.94 27.69 -1.12
CA ASN A 280 4.09 29.15 -1.05
C ASN A 280 4.07 29.69 0.39
N SER A 281 4.46 28.86 1.36
CA SER A 281 4.64 29.28 2.74
C SER A 281 6.08 29.10 3.15
N ILE A 282 6.50 29.90 4.14
CA ILE A 282 7.75 29.67 4.83
C ILE A 282 7.71 28.26 5.44
N GLU A 283 8.85 27.58 5.47
CA GLU A 283 8.92 26.31 6.18
C GLU A 283 8.84 26.53 7.70
N ILE A 284 8.13 25.63 8.37
CA ILE A 284 7.85 25.73 9.80
C ILE A 284 8.28 24.45 10.50
N TRP A 285 8.92 24.62 11.65
CA TRP A 285 9.31 23.51 12.53
C TRP A 285 8.50 23.53 13.81
N SER A 286 8.17 22.36 14.36
CA SER A 286 7.57 22.26 15.70
C SER A 286 8.49 22.85 16.75
N SER A 287 7.94 23.58 17.73
CA SER A 287 8.76 24.20 18.79
C SER A 287 9.50 23.20 19.66
N ASN A 288 8.90 22.03 19.83
CA ASN A 288 9.46 20.91 20.57
C ASN A 288 9.35 19.64 19.73
N THR A 289 10.15 18.64 20.10
CA THR A 289 10.04 17.30 19.52
C THR A 289 8.77 16.62 19.99
N ILE A 290 8.19 15.79 19.13
CA ILE A 290 7.13 14.86 19.46
C ILE A 290 7.68 13.45 19.56
N GLN A 291 6.97 12.60 20.30
CA GLN A 291 7.31 11.20 20.44
C GLN A 291 6.06 10.35 20.25
N PHE A 292 6.13 9.36 19.37
CA PHE A 292 5.08 8.36 19.25
C PHE A 292 5.19 7.35 20.39
N THR A 293 4.10 7.15 21.13
CA THR A 293 4.00 6.08 22.14
C THR A 293 3.05 4.96 21.68
N THR A 294 2.15 5.29 20.75
CA THR A 294 1.20 4.38 20.11
C THR A 294 1.25 4.56 18.59
N GLN A 295 0.27 4.04 17.87
CA GLN A 295 0.12 4.27 16.43
C GLN A 295 -0.31 5.72 16.08
N TYR A 296 -0.88 6.46 17.04
CA TYR A 296 -1.43 7.78 16.81
C TYR A 296 -0.75 8.84 17.68
N ASN A 297 -0.52 10.01 17.10
CA ASN A 297 -0.12 11.22 17.82
C ASN A 297 -0.84 12.43 17.23
N SER A 298 -0.75 13.59 17.86
CA SER A 298 -1.29 14.83 17.34
C SER A 298 -0.38 16.02 17.62
N TYR A 299 -0.43 17.02 16.74
CA TYR A 299 0.26 18.29 16.94
C TYR A 299 -0.61 19.45 16.44
N GLN A 300 -0.67 20.53 17.22
CA GLN A 300 -1.60 21.64 17.00
C GLN A 300 -0.86 22.97 16.90
N PHE A 301 -0.44 23.35 15.70
CA PHE A 301 0.28 24.61 15.47
C PHE A 301 -0.58 25.86 15.71
N SER A 302 -1.87 25.82 15.33
CA SER A 302 -2.71 27.03 15.29
C SER A 302 -3.08 27.64 16.64
N SER A 303 -2.71 27.01 17.75
CA SER A 303 -3.13 27.41 19.09
C SER A 303 -2.32 28.57 19.68
N ALA A 304 -1.04 28.69 19.32
CA ALA A 304 -0.14 29.75 19.77
C ALA A 304 1.09 29.83 18.85
N ALA A 305 1.68 31.01 18.68
CA ALA A 305 2.96 31.17 17.97
C ALA A 305 4.06 30.24 18.51
N SER A 306 4.07 29.98 19.82
CA SER A 306 5.02 29.09 20.51
C SER A 306 4.89 27.60 20.23
N GLN A 307 3.96 27.22 19.35
CA GLN A 307 3.94 25.88 18.77
C GLN A 307 4.90 25.76 17.57
N ALA A 308 5.38 26.87 17.01
CA ALA A 308 6.46 26.87 16.03
C ALA A 308 7.81 27.19 16.70
N TYR A 309 8.87 26.61 16.17
CA TYR A 309 10.23 26.93 16.62
C TYR A 309 10.51 28.42 16.37
N GLY A 310 11.04 29.10 17.38
CA GLY A 310 11.30 30.54 17.33
C GLY A 310 10.05 31.43 17.23
N ASP A 311 8.87 30.93 17.63
CA ASP A 311 7.59 31.65 17.53
C ASP A 311 7.26 32.09 16.08
N ASN A 312 7.70 31.33 15.07
CA ASN A 312 7.66 31.72 13.66
C ASN A 312 6.26 31.59 13.00
N MET A 313 5.22 32.15 13.61
CA MET A 313 3.85 32.17 13.07
C MET A 313 3.17 33.50 13.34
N ILE A 314 2.20 33.85 12.49
CA ILE A 314 1.40 35.07 12.61
C ILE A 314 0.03 34.77 13.20
N GLN A 315 -0.47 35.66 14.06
CA GLN A 315 -1.86 35.62 14.49
C GLN A 315 -2.76 36.16 13.38
N VAL A 316 -3.69 35.33 12.89
CA VAL A 316 -4.62 35.67 11.79
C VAL A 316 -6.06 35.90 12.25
N ASP A 317 -6.36 35.57 13.51
CA ASP A 317 -7.68 35.76 14.11
C ASP A 317 -7.58 35.99 15.62
N GLU A 318 -8.48 36.80 16.15
CA GLU A 318 -8.62 37.08 17.58
C GLU A 318 -9.71 36.23 18.23
N THR A 319 -10.78 35.85 17.49
CA THR A 319 -11.93 35.14 18.06
C THR A 319 -12.54 34.14 17.06
N PRO A 320 -12.16 32.85 17.13
CA PRO A 320 -11.20 32.28 18.09
C PRO A 320 -9.76 32.69 17.75
N VAL A 321 -8.88 32.71 18.75
CA VAL A 321 -7.45 32.97 18.49
C VAL A 321 -6.91 31.90 17.54
N ARG A 322 -6.29 32.35 16.44
CA ARG A 322 -5.67 31.48 15.42
C ARG A 322 -4.32 32.00 15.01
N PHE A 323 -3.37 31.08 14.93
CA PHE A 323 -2.06 31.30 14.33
C PHE A 323 -1.94 30.51 13.02
N ALA A 324 -1.24 31.11 12.06
CA ALA A 324 -1.00 30.54 10.74
C ALA A 324 0.47 30.67 10.34
N PHE A 325 0.89 29.83 9.41
CA PHE A 325 2.20 29.91 8.80
C PHE A 325 2.26 31.09 7.84
N PHE A 326 3.34 31.86 7.90
CA PHE A 326 3.55 32.96 6.99
C PHE A 326 3.55 32.47 5.55
N SER A 327 2.76 33.13 4.69
CA SER A 327 2.68 32.83 3.27
C SER A 327 3.47 33.86 2.46
N GLY A 328 4.02 33.46 1.32
CA GLY A 328 4.78 34.34 0.44
C GLY A 328 6.22 33.91 0.14
N ASP A 329 6.71 32.79 0.68
CA ASP A 329 7.97 32.17 0.21
C ASP A 329 7.64 31.33 -1.03
N VAL A 330 7.45 32.00 -2.18
CA VAL A 330 6.96 31.38 -3.43
C VAL A 330 8.09 30.70 -4.20
N ASN A 331 9.33 31.11 -3.96
CA ASN A 331 10.54 30.55 -4.57
C ASN A 331 11.17 29.41 -3.71
N GLN A 332 10.72 29.24 -2.46
CA GLN A 332 11.13 28.22 -1.51
C GLN A 332 12.61 28.32 -1.08
N ASP A 333 13.15 29.54 -0.96
CA ASP A 333 14.53 29.81 -0.54
C ASP A 333 14.70 29.97 0.98
N GLY A 334 13.59 29.96 1.73
CA GLY A 334 13.59 30.07 3.19
C GLY A 334 13.58 31.51 3.69
N THR A 335 13.38 32.49 2.82
CA THR A 335 13.14 33.90 3.15
C THR A 335 11.94 34.40 2.34
N ILE A 336 11.16 35.31 2.91
CA ILE A 336 10.15 36.06 2.14
C ILE A 336 10.78 37.41 1.85
N ASP A 337 11.11 37.68 0.59
CA ASP A 337 11.82 38.90 0.22
C ASP A 337 11.36 39.54 -1.11
N ALA A 338 12.15 40.48 -1.62
CA ALA A 338 11.83 41.19 -2.85
C ALA A 338 11.79 40.30 -4.09
N SER A 339 12.44 39.13 -4.06
CA SER A 339 12.39 38.15 -5.14
C SER A 339 11.04 37.46 -5.21
N ASP A 340 10.49 37.01 -4.07
CA ASP A 340 9.14 36.47 -3.99
C ASP A 340 8.09 37.50 -4.41
N LEU A 341 8.26 38.73 -3.94
CA LEU A 341 7.39 39.84 -4.32
C LEU A 341 7.44 40.11 -5.82
N SER A 342 8.63 40.07 -6.42
CA SER A 342 8.80 40.27 -7.86
C SER A 342 8.14 39.16 -8.67
N ASP A 343 8.27 37.90 -8.24
CA ASP A 343 7.64 36.76 -8.90
C ASP A 343 6.11 36.89 -8.84
N THR A 344 5.57 37.27 -7.67
CA THR A 344 4.13 37.43 -7.44
C THR A 344 3.56 38.63 -8.19
N ASP A 345 4.24 39.78 -8.19
CA ASP A 345 3.83 41.00 -8.89
C ASP A 345 3.87 40.82 -10.42
N ASN A 346 4.87 40.11 -10.95
CA ASN A 346 4.93 39.77 -12.37
C ASN A 346 3.76 38.88 -12.79
N ASP A 347 3.41 37.88 -11.99
CA ASP A 347 2.29 36.98 -12.27
C ASP A 347 0.94 37.70 -12.11
N ALA A 348 0.81 38.61 -11.15
CA ALA A 348 -0.36 39.47 -11.00
C ALA A 348 -0.54 40.40 -12.21
N PHE A 349 0.53 41.04 -12.68
CA PHE A 349 0.52 41.87 -13.89
C PHE A 349 0.11 41.06 -15.13
N ASN A 350 0.55 39.80 -15.23
CA ASN A 350 0.18 38.90 -16.31
C ASN A 350 -1.19 38.23 -16.12
N SER A 351 -1.88 38.48 -15.00
CA SER A 351 -3.16 37.87 -14.65
C SER A 351 -3.12 36.33 -14.70
N VAL A 352 -2.04 35.76 -14.16
CA VAL A 352 -1.87 34.31 -14.05
C VAL A 352 -2.99 33.73 -13.16
N SER A 353 -3.45 32.53 -13.47
CA SER A 353 -4.53 31.86 -12.76
C SER A 353 -4.31 30.35 -12.66
N GLY A 354 -5.02 29.73 -11.71
CA GLY A 354 -4.95 28.31 -11.37
C GLY A 354 -3.95 28.02 -10.25
N TYR A 355 -3.63 26.73 -10.11
CA TYR A 355 -2.79 26.24 -9.02
C TYR A 355 -1.29 26.53 -9.27
N VAL A 356 -0.87 27.76 -8.97
CA VAL A 356 0.53 28.24 -9.07
C VAL A 356 1.08 28.61 -7.68
N SER A 357 2.40 28.77 -7.53
CA SER A 357 2.98 29.14 -6.22
C SER A 357 2.66 30.59 -5.83
N THR A 358 2.56 31.47 -6.81
CA THR A 358 2.25 32.90 -6.66
C THR A 358 0.79 33.19 -6.29
N ASP A 359 -0.12 32.21 -6.40
CA ASP A 359 -1.47 32.27 -5.84
C ASP A 359 -1.41 31.91 -4.34
N VAL A 360 -1.12 32.92 -3.53
CA VAL A 360 -0.88 32.85 -2.09
C VAL A 360 -2.20 32.75 -1.31
N THR A 361 -3.27 33.35 -1.84
CA THR A 361 -4.62 33.29 -1.28
C THR A 361 -5.34 31.97 -1.57
N GLY A 362 -4.94 31.28 -2.63
CA GLY A 362 -5.55 30.03 -3.07
C GLY A 362 -6.91 30.22 -3.71
N ASP A 363 -7.19 31.39 -4.30
CA ASP A 363 -8.48 31.71 -4.93
C ASP A 363 -8.50 31.49 -6.46
N ASP A 364 -7.46 30.83 -6.98
CA ASP A 364 -7.18 30.54 -8.39
C ASP A 364 -6.79 31.76 -9.24
N PHE A 365 -6.55 32.95 -8.65
CA PHE A 365 -6.09 34.13 -9.36
C PHE A 365 -4.88 34.75 -8.65
N VAL A 366 -3.83 35.06 -9.41
CA VAL A 366 -2.74 35.88 -8.86
C VAL A 366 -3.11 37.35 -9.05
N ASP A 367 -3.32 38.06 -7.96
CA ASP A 367 -3.70 39.47 -7.98
C ASP A 367 -3.08 40.31 -6.84
N ALA A 368 -3.60 41.53 -6.65
CA ALA A 368 -3.09 42.45 -5.65
C ALA A 368 -3.21 41.93 -4.21
N ALA A 369 -4.14 41.01 -3.93
CA ALA A 369 -4.28 40.37 -2.63
C ALA A 369 -3.06 39.50 -2.31
N ASP A 370 -2.61 38.66 -3.25
CA ASP A 370 -1.40 37.86 -3.09
C ASP A 370 -0.17 38.76 -2.89
N VAL A 371 0.02 39.73 -3.79
CA VAL A 371 1.12 40.71 -3.73
C VAL A 371 1.16 41.40 -2.36
N SER A 372 0.00 41.80 -1.82
CA SER A 372 -0.06 42.47 -0.52
C SER A 372 0.38 41.59 0.64
N ILE A 373 0.14 40.27 0.58
CA ILE A 373 0.58 39.33 1.61
C ILE A 373 2.09 39.17 1.55
N VAL A 374 2.64 38.97 0.35
CA VAL A 374 4.08 38.82 0.14
C VAL A 374 4.83 40.09 0.54
N ASP A 375 4.36 41.27 0.12
CA ASP A 375 4.98 42.56 0.43
C ASP A 375 5.03 42.82 1.94
N ASN A 376 3.92 42.59 2.66
CA ASN A 376 3.87 42.77 4.11
C ASN A 376 4.85 41.84 4.84
N ASN A 377 4.97 40.58 4.39
CA ASN A 377 5.87 39.62 5.02
C ASN A 377 7.34 39.85 4.65
N ALA A 378 7.60 40.33 3.42
CA ALA A 378 8.93 40.76 2.99
C ALA A 378 9.40 41.99 3.78
N PHE A 379 8.51 42.98 3.97
CA PHE A 379 8.79 44.15 4.81
C PHE A 379 9.15 43.75 6.25
N ASN A 380 8.48 42.73 6.79
CA ASN A 380 8.76 42.18 8.12
C ASN A 380 9.98 41.25 8.18
N SER A 381 10.69 41.03 7.06
CA SER A 381 11.87 40.15 6.97
C SER A 381 11.59 38.73 7.49
N VAL A 382 10.42 38.19 7.15
CA VAL A 382 10.05 36.83 7.55
C VAL A 382 11.01 35.82 6.91
N SER A 383 11.50 34.89 7.71
CA SER A 383 12.43 33.84 7.27
C SER A 383 12.18 32.55 8.02
N ALA A 384 12.68 31.44 7.50
CA ALA A 384 12.61 30.14 8.13
C ALA A 384 13.44 30.15 9.43
N VAL A 385 12.87 29.56 10.48
CA VAL A 385 13.57 29.39 11.76
C VAL A 385 13.59 27.90 12.09
N THR A 386 14.79 27.34 12.19
CA THR A 386 15.03 25.90 12.39
C THR A 386 15.70 25.62 13.74
N PRO A 387 15.55 24.40 14.30
CA PRO A 387 16.22 23.97 15.53
C PRO A 387 17.74 24.06 15.56
#